data_AF-A0A4R0D5U0-F1
#
_entry.id   AF-A0A4R0D5U0-F1
#
_cell.length_a   1.000
_cell.length_b   1.000
_cell.length_c   1.000
_cell.angle_alpha   90.00
_cell.angle_beta   90.00
_cell.angle_gamma   90.00
#
_symmetry.space_group_name_H-M   'P 1'
#
loop_
_entity.id
_entity.type
_entity.pdbx_description
1 polymer ?
#
loop_
_entity_poly.entity_id
_entity_poly.type
_entity_poly.pdbx_seq_one_letter_code
_entity_poly.pdbx_strand_id
1 'polypeptide(L)'
;MKHPEIKPYDWIRVGNRNCVVMNIYPSNSPFGVCKVVFNPQKPTTHDVDWNGQQWFFPERPDFGGYGRDGCPFVRKLKKGI
;
A
#
# COMPACT_ATOMS: atom_id res chain seq x y z
N MET A 1 -17.22 3.21 -5.90
CA MET A 1 -16.64 2.57 -7.11
C MET A 1 -16.05 1.23 -6.71
N LYS A 2 -16.07 0.21 -7.58
CA LYS A 2 -15.36 -1.05 -7.32
C LYS A 2 -13.90 -0.89 -7.75
N HIS A 3 -12.98 -1.13 -6.83
CA HIS A 3 -11.56 -1.27 -7.15
C HIS A 3 -11.25 -2.72 -7.57
N PRO A 4 -10.11 -2.99 -8.24
CA PRO A 4 -9.66 -4.35 -8.51
C PRO A 4 -9.53 -5.17 -7.22
N GLU A 5 -9.80 -6.48 -7.30
CA GLU A 5 -9.61 -7.38 -6.16
C GLU A 5 -8.11 -7.43 -5.79
N ILE A 6 -7.82 -7.28 -4.50
CA ILE A 6 -6.48 -7.32 -3.93
C ILE A 6 -6.53 -8.13 -2.64
N LYS A 7 -5.41 -8.72 -2.24
CA LYS A 7 -5.20 -9.38 -0.94
C LYS A 7 -3.87 -8.94 -0.32
N PRO A 8 -3.66 -9.11 1.00
CA PRO A 8 -2.34 -8.93 1.59
C PRO A 8 -1.27 -9.71 0.83
N TYR A 9 -0.08 -9.13 0.73
CA TYR A 9 1.05 -9.58 -0.09
C TYR A 9 0.93 -9.36 -1.60
N ASP A 10 -0.20 -8.92 -2.15
CA ASP A 10 -0.25 -8.59 -3.57
C ASP A 10 0.65 -7.40 -3.90
N TRP A 11 1.12 -7.36 -5.15
CA TRP A 11 1.83 -6.22 -5.69
C TRP A 11 0.83 -5.32 -6.43
N ILE A 12 0.82 -4.05 -6.08
CA ILE A 12 0.07 -3.03 -6.82
C ILE A 12 1.01 -1.89 -7.22
N ARG A 13 0.60 -1.14 -8.24
CA ARG A 13 1.33 0.04 -8.70
C ARG A 13 0.56 1.30 -8.33
N VAL A 14 1.19 2.15 -7.52
CA VAL A 14 0.63 3.42 -7.05
C VAL A 14 1.49 4.54 -7.62
N GLY A 15 0.97 5.24 -8.64
CA GLY A 15 1.78 6.13 -9.46
C GLY A 15 2.99 5.41 -10.08
N ASN A 16 4.20 5.88 -9.79
CA ASN A 16 5.44 5.26 -10.26
C ASN A 16 6.05 4.23 -9.29
N ARG A 17 5.38 3.91 -8.18
CA ARG A 17 5.91 3.04 -7.13
C ARG A 17 5.29 1.65 -7.18
N ASN A 18 6.15 0.64 -7.08
CA ASN A 18 5.71 -0.74 -6.80
C ASN A 18 5.53 -0.91 -5.30
N CYS A 19 4.35 -1.38 -4.91
CA CYS A 19 3.90 -1.42 -3.53
C CYS A 19 3.41 -2.83 -3.18
N VAL A 20 3.70 -3.29 -1.97
CA VAL A 20 3.15 -4.53 -1.42
C VAL A 20 1.99 -4.20 -0.51
N VAL A 21 0.82 -4.81 -0.76
CA VAL A 21 -0.37 -4.67 0.09
C VAL A 21 -0.11 -5.30 1.46
N MET A 22 -0.30 -4.53 2.52
CA MET A 22 -0.15 -4.98 3.91
C MET A 22 -1.49 -5.32 4.55
N ASN A 23 -2.47 -4.44 4.38
CA ASN A 23 -3.78 -4.54 4.99
C ASN A 23 -4.85 -3.99 4.05
N ILE A 24 -6.03 -4.59 4.09
CA ILE A 24 -7.20 -4.11 3.34
C ILE A 24 -8.20 -3.56 4.35
N TYR A 25 -8.70 -2.37 4.06
CA TYR A 25 -9.65 -1.72 4.94
C TYR A 25 -11.09 -2.10 4.57
N PRO A 26 -12.03 -2.01 5.53
CA PRO A 26 -13.45 -2.12 5.24
C PRO A 26 -13.90 -1.05 4.23
N SER A 27 -14.95 -1.33 3.45
CA SER A 27 -15.42 -0.47 2.34
C SER A 27 -15.76 0.98 2.72
N ASN A 28 -16.01 1.27 4.01
CA ASN A 28 -16.37 2.59 4.52
C ASN A 28 -15.24 3.21 5.36
N SER A 29 -14.01 2.72 5.22
CA SER A 29 -12.87 3.22 5.98
C SER A 29 -12.53 4.66 5.59
N PRO A 30 -12.29 5.56 6.58
CA PRO A 30 -11.78 6.89 6.30
C PRO A 30 -10.32 6.88 5.80
N PHE A 31 -9.64 5.74 5.94
CA PHE A 31 -8.24 5.51 5.54
C PHE A 31 -8.10 4.93 4.13
N GLY A 32 -9.15 4.99 3.30
CA GLY A 32 -9.12 4.53 1.91
C GLY A 32 -9.30 3.03 1.79
N VAL A 33 -8.71 2.43 0.74
CA VAL A 33 -8.92 1.02 0.38
C VAL A 33 -7.95 0.08 1.09
N CYS A 34 -6.67 0.42 1.14
CA CYS A 34 -5.65 -0.46 1.71
C CYS A 34 -4.44 0.31 2.24
N LYS A 35 -3.62 -0.37 3.04
CA LYS A 35 -2.28 0.09 3.43
C LYS A 35 -1.24 -0.69 2.66
N VAL A 36 -0.23 -0.01 2.16
CA VAL A 36 0.89 -0.65 1.45
C VAL A 36 2.22 -0.34 2.10
N VAL A 37 3.25 -1.11 1.73
CA VAL A 37 4.66 -0.76 1.94
C VAL A 37 5.38 -0.63 0.60
N PHE A 38 6.25 0.36 0.47
CA PHE A 38 7.07 0.61 -0.72
C PHE A 38 8.45 1.16 -0.32
N ASN A 39 9.29 1.42 -1.32
CA ASN A 39 10.68 1.87 -1.16
C ASN A 39 11.55 0.85 -0.39
N PRO A 40 12.13 -0.15 -1.07
CA PRO A 40 12.87 -1.21 -0.40
C PRO A 40 14.10 -0.75 0.41
N GLN A 41 14.72 0.36 0.02
CA GLN A 41 15.87 0.95 0.72
C GLN A 41 15.47 1.64 2.03
N LYS A 42 14.30 2.29 2.04
CA LYS A 42 13.70 2.91 3.22
C LYS A 42 12.22 2.53 3.29
N PRO A 43 11.90 1.32 3.78
CA PRO A 43 10.53 0.80 3.74
C PRO A 43 9.55 1.76 4.38
N THR A 44 8.60 2.24 3.58
CA THR A 44 7.65 3.28 3.96
C THR A 44 6.25 2.73 3.76
N THR A 45 5.41 2.89 4.77
CA THR A 45 4.00 2.49 4.73
C THR A 45 3.13 3.70 4.49
N HIS A 46 2.07 3.54 3.70
CA HIS A 46 1.15 4.63 3.37
C HIS A 46 -0.22 4.06 3.01
N ASP A 47 -1.28 4.83 3.28
CA ASP A 47 -2.63 4.53 2.84
C ASP A 47 -2.79 4.75 1.33
N VAL A 48 -3.60 3.92 0.69
CA VAL A 48 -3.85 3.93 -0.75
C VAL A 48 -5.34 3.88 -1.01
N ASP A 49 -5.77 4.64 -2.02
CA ASP A 49 -7.16 4.74 -2.44
C ASP A 49 -7.30 4.51 -3.95
N TRP A 50 -8.54 4.39 -4.43
CA TRP A 50 -8.87 4.10 -5.81
C TRP A 50 -9.79 5.16 -6.41
N ASN A 51 -9.34 5.83 -7.47
CA ASN A 51 -10.12 6.92 -8.10
C ASN A 51 -11.02 6.45 -9.26
N GLY A 52 -11.15 5.13 -9.47
CA GLY A 52 -11.88 4.58 -10.61
C GLY A 52 -10.98 4.14 -11.78
N GLN A 53 -9.74 4.62 -11.83
CA GLN A 53 -8.80 4.33 -12.93
C GLN A 53 -7.45 3.80 -12.44
N GLN A 54 -6.94 4.34 -11.33
CA GLN A 54 -5.63 4.00 -10.80
C GLN A 54 -5.59 4.09 -9.27
N TRP A 55 -4.64 3.35 -8.70
CA TRP A 55 -4.29 3.47 -7.29
C TRP A 55 -3.51 4.77 -7.07
N PHE A 56 -3.84 5.50 -6.02
CA PHE A 56 -3.18 6.75 -5.68
C PHE A 56 -2.93 6.88 -4.18
N PHE A 57 -1.96 7.73 -3.81
CA PHE A 57 -1.77 8.16 -2.43
C PHE A 57 -2.67 9.38 -2.19
N PRO A 58 -3.66 9.29 -1.28
CA PRO A 58 -4.59 10.38 -1.04
C PRO A 58 -3.92 11.54 -0.30
N GLU A 59 -4.29 12.77 -0.66
CA GLU A 59 -3.82 14.00 -0.03
C GLU A 59 -4.56 14.25 1.30
N ARG A 60 -4.27 13.41 2.30
CA ARG A 60 -4.75 13.57 3.68
C ARG A 60 -3.60 13.31 4.65
N PRO A 61 -3.70 13.74 5.93
CA PRO A 61 -2.72 13.38 6.93
C PRO A 61 -2.55 11.85 6.97
N ASP A 62 -1.38 11.38 6.55
CA ASP A 62 -1.05 9.96 6.54
C ASP A 62 -0.56 9.55 7.94
N PHE A 63 -1.17 8.52 8.51
CA PHE A 63 -0.67 7.84 9.72
C PHE A 63 0.31 6.72 9.36
N GLY A 64 0.88 6.79 8.15
CA GLY A 64 1.98 5.96 7.68
C GLY A 64 3.22 6.08 8.56
N GLY A 65 4.19 5.23 8.25
CA GLY A 65 5.39 5.10 9.06
C GLY A 65 6.41 4.18 8.42
N TYR A 66 7.55 3.99 9.07
CA TYR A 66 8.62 3.15 8.57
C TYR A 66 8.36 1.66 8.81
N GLY A 67 8.49 0.87 7.76
CA GLY A 67 8.46 -0.58 7.83
C GLY A 67 9.74 -1.12 8.46
N ARG A 68 9.61 -2.12 9.35
CA ARG A 68 10.75 -2.80 9.97
C ARG A 68 11.18 -4.01 9.16
N ASP A 69 12.47 -4.34 9.17
CA ASP A 69 13.02 -5.49 8.43
C ASP A 69 12.44 -6.85 8.85
N GLY A 70 11.97 -6.97 10.10
CA GLY A 70 11.25 -8.14 10.57
C GLY A 70 9.85 -8.32 9.98
N CYS A 71 9.28 -7.26 9.38
CA CYS A 71 7.93 -7.28 8.83
C CYS A 71 7.88 -8.16 7.56
N PRO A 72 6.94 -9.11 7.45
CA PRO A 72 6.89 -10.02 6.31
C PRO A 72 6.60 -9.30 4.98
N PHE A 73 5.85 -8.19 5.01
CA PHE A 73 5.60 -7.35 3.84
C PHE A 73 6.86 -6.61 3.37
N VAL A 74 7.69 -6.14 4.30
CA VAL A 74 9.01 -5.54 3.99
C VAL A 74 9.95 -6.58 3.40
N ARG A 75 9.95 -7.81 3.93
CA ARG A 75 10.73 -8.91 3.35
C ARG A 75 10.28 -9.22 1.92
N LYS A 76 8.97 -9.23 1.65
CA LYS A 76 8.44 -9.40 0.29
C LYS A 76 8.85 -8.24 -0.61
N LEU A 77 8.73 -7.00 -0.13
CA LEU A 77 9.15 -5.80 -0.85
C LEU A 77 10.63 -5.88 -1.26
N LYS A 78 11.52 -6.30 -0.36
CA LYS A 78 12.95 -6.45 -0.63
C LYS A 78 13.30 -7.60 -1.58
N LYS A 79 12.43 -8.61 -1.72
CA LYS A 79 12.59 -9.71 -2.71
C LYS A 79 12.17 -9.33 -4.13
N GLY A 80 11.43 -8.23 -4.29
CA GLY A 80 11.05 -7.71 -5.61
C GLY A 80 12.09 -6.77 -6.24
N ILE A 81 13.29 -6.69 -5.63
CA ILE A 81 14.47 -6.02 -6.17
C ILE A 81 15.26 -7.03 -7.01
#